data_AF-M0FH11-F1
#
_entry.id   AF-M0FH11-F1
#
_cell.length_a   1.000
_cell.length_b   1.000
_cell.length_c   1.000
_cell.angle_alpha   90.00
_cell.angle_beta   90.00
_cell.angle_gamma   90.00
#
_symmetry.space_group_name_H-M   'P 1'
#
loop_
_entity.id
_entity.type
_entity.pdbx_description
1 polymer ?
#
loop_
_entity_poly.entity_id
_entity_poly.type
_entity_poly.pdbx_seq_one_letter_code
_entity_poly.pdbx_strand_id
1 'polypeptide(L)'
;MADDKDGREKQAADEDRRQRERDMEAEVTRGDEAEPPFDDEATEALEAALEPLTFPATGREVVAAVGDRELESEARVYTVADLIPDADLEAFDAPTTVRERVRRLAVAAAMKRVVEAAAELENVDFGRSQHEAFERTFRALSDINELDDEEGVRAIADWVVDRIGEKQTVPGSRDLRRQGAKYCRAHGYEVRDDEWLGI
;
A
#
# COMPACT_ATOMS: atom_id res chain seq x y z
N MET A 1 -23.90 -7.44 51.62
CA MET A 1 -24.13 -7.52 50.17
C MET A 1 -23.15 -8.55 49.65
N ALA A 2 -23.65 -9.71 49.26
CA ALA A 2 -22.82 -10.84 48.87
C ALA A 2 -22.54 -10.76 47.37
N ASP A 3 -21.26 -10.86 47.02
CA ASP A 3 -20.78 -10.95 45.64
C ASP A 3 -21.09 -12.36 45.13
N ASP A 4 -22.17 -12.49 44.37
CA ASP A 4 -22.65 -13.77 43.85
C ASP A 4 -21.62 -14.35 42.88
N LYS A 5 -21.48 -15.67 42.92
CA LYS A 5 -20.51 -16.41 42.10
C LYS A 5 -20.63 -16.07 40.61
N ASP A 6 -21.86 -15.84 40.15
CA ASP A 6 -22.18 -15.44 38.78
C ASP A 6 -21.62 -14.05 38.40
N GLY A 7 -21.52 -13.13 39.37
CA GLY A 7 -20.95 -11.80 39.17
C GLY A 7 -19.43 -11.85 38.90
N ARG A 8 -18.72 -12.72 39.62
CA ARG A 8 -17.28 -12.96 39.43
C ARG A 8 -16.97 -13.65 38.10
N GLU A 9 -17.78 -14.62 37.70
CA GLU A 9 -17.60 -15.30 36.40
C GLU A 9 -17.82 -14.34 35.22
N LYS A 10 -18.80 -13.44 35.33
CA LYS A 10 -19.04 -12.41 34.30
C LYS A 10 -17.88 -11.40 34.20
N GLN A 11 -17.34 -10.96 35.34
CA GLN A 11 -16.20 -10.05 35.35
C GLN A 11 -14.95 -10.69 34.71
N ALA A 12 -14.70 -11.97 34.99
CA ALA A 12 -13.59 -12.71 34.39
C ALA A 12 -13.74 -12.85 32.86
N ALA A 13 -14.95 -13.14 32.37
CA ALA A 13 -15.21 -13.23 30.93
C ALA A 13 -15.07 -11.87 30.21
N ASP A 14 -15.44 -10.77 30.87
CA ASP A 14 -15.30 -9.42 30.32
C ASP A 14 -13.83 -8.95 30.26
N GLU A 15 -13.01 -9.35 31.22
CA GLU A 15 -11.58 -9.06 31.24
C GLU A 15 -10.82 -9.88 30.20
N ASP A 16 -11.14 -11.17 30.07
CA ASP A 16 -10.54 -12.07 29.08
C ASP A 16 -10.84 -11.61 27.64
N ARG A 17 -12.06 -11.12 27.38
CA ARG A 17 -12.42 -10.50 26.11
C ARG A 17 -11.61 -9.23 25.81
N ARG A 18 -11.44 -8.33 26.79
CA ARG A 18 -10.63 -7.12 26.62
C ARG A 18 -9.15 -7.42 26.43
N GLN A 19 -8.65 -8.49 27.04
CA GLN A 19 -7.29 -8.97 26.83
C GLN A 19 -7.11 -9.44 25.38
N ARG A 20 -8.03 -10.28 24.89
CA ARG A 20 -8.02 -10.76 23.50
C ARG A 20 -8.17 -9.66 22.46
N GLU A 21 -9.01 -8.66 22.72
CA GLU A 21 -9.13 -7.48 21.84
C GLU A 21 -7.83 -6.68 21.79
N ARG A 22 -7.15 -6.47 22.93
CA ARG A 22 -5.83 -5.82 22.96
C ARG A 22 -4.74 -6.66 22.30
N ASP A 23 -4.77 -7.98 22.48
CA ASP A 23 -3.80 -8.88 21.86
C ASP A 23 -4.02 -8.95 20.34
N MET A 24 -5.28 -8.91 19.87
CA MET A 24 -5.62 -8.78 18.45
C MET A 24 -5.23 -7.41 17.88
N GLU A 25 -5.44 -6.30 18.59
CA GLU A 25 -5.02 -4.96 18.15
C GLU A 25 -3.48 -4.83 18.12
N ALA A 26 -2.79 -5.43 19.09
CA ALA A 26 -1.33 -5.49 19.12
C ALA A 26 -0.75 -6.48 18.09
N GLU A 27 -1.46 -7.57 17.78
CA GLU A 27 -1.18 -8.47 16.65
C GLU A 27 -1.41 -7.77 15.31
N VAL A 28 -2.49 -6.99 15.14
CA VAL A 28 -2.71 -6.17 13.94
C VAL A 28 -1.60 -5.13 13.79
N THR A 29 -1.13 -4.55 14.89
CA THR A 29 0.00 -3.61 14.88
C THR A 29 1.35 -4.31 14.59
N ARG A 30 1.50 -5.61 14.91
CA ARG A 30 2.69 -6.42 14.61
C ARG A 30 2.67 -7.07 13.22
N GLY A 31 1.49 -7.46 12.73
CA GLY A 31 1.26 -7.96 11.37
C GLY A 31 1.34 -6.86 10.30
N ASP A 32 1.34 -5.58 10.71
CA ASP A 32 1.69 -4.43 9.88
C ASP A 32 3.22 -4.30 9.65
N GLU A 33 4.07 -5.08 10.36
CA GLU A 33 5.50 -5.18 10.06
C GLU A 33 5.70 -6.12 8.87
N ALA A 34 5.48 -5.58 7.67
CA ALA A 34 5.97 -6.18 6.44
C ALA A 34 7.49 -6.43 6.54
N GLU A 35 7.97 -7.46 5.84
CA GLU A 35 9.40 -7.77 5.64
C GLU A 35 10.23 -6.48 5.48
N PRO A 36 11.35 -6.31 6.22
CA PRO A 36 12.10 -5.05 6.24
C PRO A 36 12.61 -4.77 4.81
N PRO A 37 12.01 -3.84 4.07
CA PRO A 37 12.04 -3.99 2.62
C PRO A 37 13.22 -3.27 1.96
N PHE A 38 14.13 -2.72 2.76
CA PHE A 38 15.41 -2.17 2.33
C PHE A 38 16.39 -2.18 3.49
N ASP A 39 17.68 -2.04 3.15
CA ASP A 39 18.64 -1.50 4.10
C ASP A 39 18.13 -0.14 4.62
N ASP A 40 17.96 -0.05 5.95
CA ASP A 40 17.55 1.19 6.59
C ASP A 40 18.53 2.33 6.25
N GLU A 41 19.82 2.03 6.04
CA GLU A 41 20.81 3.01 5.62
C GLU A 41 20.51 3.58 4.22
N ALA A 42 20.11 2.72 3.26
CA ALA A 42 19.76 3.16 1.91
C ALA A 42 18.53 4.09 1.92
N THR A 43 17.55 3.77 2.78
CA THR A 43 16.31 4.55 2.88
C THR A 43 16.48 5.85 3.66
N GLU A 44 17.31 5.87 4.70
CA GLU A 44 17.70 7.10 5.42
C GLU A 44 18.51 8.03 4.52
N ALA A 45 19.43 7.48 3.73
CA ALA A 45 20.22 8.26 2.81
C ALA A 45 19.40 8.78 1.61
N LEU A 46 18.30 8.11 1.23
CA LEU A 46 17.29 8.67 0.34
C LEU A 46 16.59 9.87 0.98
N GLU A 47 16.12 9.74 2.23
CA GLU A 47 15.43 10.83 2.95
C GLU A 47 16.32 12.07 3.05
N ALA A 48 17.61 11.90 3.38
CA ALA A 48 18.59 12.98 3.40
C ALA A 48 18.81 13.64 2.02
N ALA A 49 18.78 12.84 0.95
CA ALA A 49 18.91 13.36 -0.41
C ALA A 49 17.68 14.18 -0.87
N LEU A 50 16.52 13.96 -0.25
CA LEU A 50 15.28 14.69 -0.50
C LEU A 50 15.16 15.97 0.33
N GLU A 51 15.94 16.15 1.40
CA GLU A 51 15.91 17.34 2.27
C GLU A 51 16.04 18.68 1.52
N PRO A 52 16.82 18.81 0.42
CA PRO A 52 16.90 20.06 -0.35
C PRO A 52 15.65 20.40 -1.18
N LEU A 53 14.74 19.44 -1.42
CA LEU A 53 13.51 19.68 -2.17
C LEU A 53 12.51 20.48 -1.33
N THR A 54 11.73 21.32 -2.00
CA THR A 54 10.60 22.02 -1.38
C THR A 54 9.38 21.13 -1.46
N PHE A 55 8.77 20.83 -0.32
CA PHE A 55 7.52 20.06 -0.24
C PHE A 55 6.31 21.00 -0.06
N PRO A 56 5.12 20.65 -0.60
CA PRO A 56 4.82 19.42 -1.34
C PRO A 56 5.52 19.35 -2.71
N ALA A 57 6.05 18.18 -3.05
CA ALA A 57 6.81 17.93 -4.29
C ALA A 57 6.10 16.85 -5.13
N THR A 58 6.03 17.04 -6.45
CA THR A 58 5.44 16.03 -7.35
C THR A 58 6.34 14.81 -7.52
N GLY A 59 5.76 13.69 -7.97
CA GLY A 59 6.56 12.52 -8.34
C GLY A 59 7.66 12.85 -9.36
N ARG A 60 7.34 13.67 -10.35
CA ARG A 60 8.33 14.20 -11.31
C ARG A 60 9.46 14.98 -10.66
N GLU A 61 9.17 15.87 -9.72
CA GLU A 61 10.21 16.64 -9.00
C GLU A 61 11.12 15.74 -8.17
N VAL A 62 10.55 14.71 -7.54
CA VAL A 62 11.30 13.68 -6.81
C VAL A 62 12.20 12.88 -7.75
N VAL A 63 11.67 12.38 -8.87
CA VAL A 63 12.45 11.62 -9.87
C VAL A 63 13.55 12.48 -10.49
N ALA A 64 13.28 13.76 -10.77
CA ALA A 64 14.31 14.66 -11.30
C ALA A 64 15.48 14.90 -10.32
N ALA A 65 15.22 14.85 -9.02
CA ALA A 65 16.23 15.08 -7.99
C ALA A 65 17.03 13.82 -7.64
N VAL A 66 16.36 12.68 -7.50
CA VAL A 66 16.96 11.45 -6.95
C VAL A 66 16.62 10.19 -7.73
N GLY A 67 16.10 10.31 -8.96
CA GLY A 67 15.60 9.19 -9.77
C GLY A 67 16.60 8.07 -9.99
N ASP A 68 17.87 8.40 -10.26
CA ASP A 68 18.94 7.42 -10.50
C ASP A 68 19.47 6.73 -9.22
N ARG A 69 18.99 7.14 -8.04
CA ARG A 69 19.45 6.58 -6.77
C ARG A 69 18.98 5.14 -6.64
N GLU A 70 19.94 4.24 -6.45
CA GLU A 70 19.70 2.82 -6.24
C GLU A 70 19.24 2.53 -4.80
N LEU A 71 18.31 1.58 -4.68
CA LEU A 71 17.77 1.02 -3.47
C LEU A 71 17.86 -0.52 -3.62
N GLU A 72 18.63 -1.16 -2.75
CA GLU A 72 18.90 -2.59 -2.82
C GLU A 72 17.93 -3.38 -1.93
N SER A 73 17.18 -4.32 -2.52
CA SER A 73 16.46 -5.35 -1.78
C SER A 73 17.17 -6.70 -1.90
N GLU A 74 16.78 -7.68 -1.08
CA GLU A 74 17.33 -9.04 -1.15
C GLU A 74 17.15 -9.69 -2.52
N ALA A 75 16.08 -9.31 -3.23
CA ALA A 75 15.73 -9.89 -4.53
C ALA A 75 16.39 -9.16 -5.72
N ARG A 76 16.47 -7.82 -5.67
CA ARG A 76 16.94 -6.99 -6.80
C ARG A 76 17.25 -5.54 -6.39
N VAL A 77 17.95 -4.85 -7.28
CA VAL A 77 18.18 -3.41 -7.18
C VAL A 77 17.09 -2.66 -7.93
N TYR A 78 16.57 -1.60 -7.33
CA TYR A 78 15.64 -0.65 -7.93
C TYR A 78 16.24 0.74 -7.91
N THR A 79 15.86 1.57 -8.88
CA THR A 79 16.08 3.01 -8.78
C THR A 79 14.85 3.69 -8.17
N VAL A 80 15.01 4.90 -7.61
CA VAL A 80 13.84 5.70 -7.19
C VAL A 80 12.89 5.93 -8.37
N ALA A 81 13.44 6.14 -9.57
CA ALA A 81 12.66 6.25 -10.78
C ALA A 81 11.84 4.99 -11.09
N ASP A 82 12.23 3.79 -10.63
CA ASP A 82 11.44 2.57 -10.79
C ASP A 82 10.22 2.49 -9.87
N LEU A 83 10.16 3.33 -8.82
CA LEU A 83 9.17 3.24 -7.74
C LEU A 83 8.29 4.49 -7.60
N ILE A 84 8.78 5.64 -8.05
CA ILE A 84 8.06 6.91 -8.00
C ILE A 84 7.63 7.30 -9.42
N PRO A 85 6.37 7.72 -9.63
CA PRO A 85 5.89 8.12 -10.95
C PRO A 85 6.58 9.39 -11.44
N ASP A 86 7.06 9.40 -12.68
CA ASP A 86 7.49 10.64 -13.36
C ASP A 86 6.28 11.43 -13.90
N ALA A 87 5.43 11.85 -12.97
CA ALA A 87 4.19 12.56 -13.25
C ALA A 87 3.87 13.61 -12.17
N ASP A 88 3.07 14.59 -12.56
CA ASP A 88 2.56 15.65 -11.67
C ASP A 88 1.20 15.29 -11.04
N LEU A 89 0.72 14.07 -11.26
CA LEU A 89 -0.60 13.60 -10.83
C LEU A 89 -0.61 13.19 -9.34
N GLU A 90 0.56 12.95 -8.76
CA GLU A 90 0.76 12.70 -7.33
C GLU A 90 1.72 13.74 -6.76
N ALA A 91 1.45 14.19 -5.53
CA ALA A 91 2.35 15.02 -4.75
C ALA A 91 2.59 14.37 -3.38
N PHE A 92 3.84 14.44 -2.93
CA PHE A 92 4.28 13.99 -1.62
C PHE A 92 4.33 15.18 -0.68
N ASP A 93 3.84 15.00 0.54
CA ASP A 93 3.77 16.08 1.54
C ASP A 93 5.11 16.26 2.30
N ALA A 94 5.96 15.23 2.34
CA ALA A 94 7.27 15.25 3.02
C ALA A 94 8.24 14.18 2.47
N PRO A 95 9.57 14.30 2.73
CA PRO A 95 10.56 13.27 2.42
C PRO A 95 10.22 11.89 3.01
N THR A 96 9.70 11.87 4.24
CA THR A 96 9.28 10.64 4.92
C THR A 96 8.18 9.90 4.17
N THR A 97 7.27 10.61 3.50
CA THR A 97 6.23 10.01 2.67
C THR A 97 6.81 9.28 1.46
N VAL A 98 7.86 9.84 0.84
CA VAL A 98 8.59 9.17 -0.27
C VAL A 98 9.28 7.91 0.25
N ARG A 99 9.94 8.00 1.41
CA ARG A 99 10.57 6.86 2.10
C ARG A 99 9.56 5.74 2.40
N GLU A 100 8.41 6.08 2.97
CA GLU A 100 7.35 5.11 3.28
C GLU A 100 6.79 4.46 2.01
N ARG A 101 6.65 5.23 0.93
CA ARG A 101 6.21 4.71 -0.36
C ARG A 101 7.19 3.66 -0.89
N VAL A 102 8.48 4.01 -1.01
CA VAL A 102 9.46 3.09 -1.64
C VAL A 102 9.59 1.79 -0.85
N ARG A 103 9.49 1.84 0.49
CA ARG A 103 9.54 0.65 1.35
C ARG A 103 8.60 -0.44 0.87
N ARG A 104 7.38 -0.14 0.42
CA ARG A 104 6.51 -1.19 -0.15
C ARG A 104 6.75 -1.34 -1.64
N LEU A 105 7.85 -2.00 -2.01
CA LEU A 105 8.34 -2.15 -3.39
C LEU A 105 7.27 -2.54 -4.42
N ALA A 106 6.54 -3.64 -4.15
CA ALA A 106 5.48 -4.13 -5.04
C ALA A 106 4.39 -3.06 -5.24
N VAL A 107 3.96 -2.44 -4.12
CA VAL A 107 2.93 -1.40 -4.11
C VAL A 107 3.42 -0.14 -4.82
N ALA A 108 4.66 0.29 -4.58
CA ALA A 108 5.24 1.47 -5.19
C ALA A 108 5.37 1.30 -6.71
N ALA A 109 5.91 0.17 -7.17
CA ALA A 109 6.02 -0.15 -8.59
C ALA A 109 4.63 -0.23 -9.27
N ALA A 110 3.62 -0.79 -8.59
CA ALA A 110 2.25 -0.80 -9.09
C ALA A 110 1.66 0.61 -9.18
N MET A 111 1.80 1.42 -8.13
CA MET A 111 1.31 2.81 -8.09
C MET A 111 1.98 3.65 -9.18
N LYS A 112 3.30 3.55 -9.35
CA LYS A 112 4.02 4.20 -10.46
C LYS A 112 3.34 3.93 -11.80
N ARG A 113 3.17 2.65 -12.16
CA ARG A 113 2.62 2.25 -13.47
C ARG A 113 1.19 2.77 -13.67
N VAL A 114 0.36 2.73 -12.63
CA VAL A 114 -1.01 3.24 -12.68
C VAL A 114 -1.05 4.76 -12.83
N VAL A 115 -0.25 5.48 -12.03
CA VAL A 115 -0.20 6.95 -12.05
C VAL A 115 0.33 7.44 -13.40
N GLU A 116 1.38 6.83 -13.94
CA GLU A 116 1.93 7.19 -15.25
C GLU A 116 0.92 6.91 -16.37
N ALA A 117 0.25 5.75 -16.35
CA ALA A 117 -0.81 5.46 -17.32
C ALA A 117 -1.99 6.45 -17.20
N ALA A 118 -2.36 6.84 -15.98
CA ALA A 118 -3.40 7.83 -15.75
C ALA A 118 -2.99 9.24 -16.20
N ALA A 119 -1.70 9.59 -16.09
CA ALA A 119 -1.16 10.88 -16.51
C ALA A 119 -1.16 11.07 -18.04
N GLU A 120 -1.22 9.99 -18.82
CA GLU A 120 -1.36 10.06 -20.28
C GLU A 120 -2.77 10.44 -20.76
N LEU A 121 -3.78 10.34 -19.89
CA LEU A 121 -5.16 10.63 -20.24
C LEU A 121 -5.48 12.14 -20.16
N GLU A 122 -6.22 12.65 -21.14
CA GLU A 122 -6.69 14.03 -21.12
C GLU A 122 -7.81 14.24 -20.08
N ASN A 123 -7.67 15.24 -19.20
CA ASN A 123 -8.68 15.65 -18.19
C ASN A 123 -9.07 14.57 -17.17
N VAL A 124 -8.09 13.91 -16.55
CA VAL A 124 -8.36 12.87 -15.54
C VAL A 124 -8.52 13.43 -14.12
N ASP A 125 -9.63 13.05 -13.49
CA ASP A 125 -9.82 13.14 -12.04
C ASP A 125 -9.21 11.90 -11.35
N PHE A 126 -7.87 11.82 -11.28
CA PHE A 126 -7.18 10.85 -10.42
C PHE A 126 -6.81 11.53 -9.10
N GLY A 127 -7.84 11.89 -8.33
CA GLY A 127 -7.67 12.66 -7.10
C GLY A 127 -7.06 11.85 -5.95
N ARG A 128 -6.60 12.56 -4.92
CA ARG A 128 -6.01 11.99 -3.69
C ARG A 128 -6.79 10.81 -3.11
N SER A 129 -8.12 10.89 -3.01
CA SER A 129 -8.92 9.80 -2.45
C SER A 129 -8.93 8.54 -3.32
N GLN A 130 -8.84 8.67 -4.65
CA GLN A 130 -8.72 7.52 -5.53
C GLN A 130 -7.32 6.92 -5.41
N HIS A 131 -6.29 7.77 -5.37
CA HIS A 131 -4.92 7.37 -5.13
C HIS A 131 -4.76 6.54 -3.84
N GLU A 132 -5.26 7.05 -2.71
CA GLU A 132 -5.24 6.35 -1.41
C GLU A 132 -6.01 5.03 -1.46
N ALA A 133 -7.14 4.97 -2.17
CA ALA A 133 -7.91 3.74 -2.31
C ALA A 133 -7.18 2.67 -3.16
N PHE A 134 -6.44 3.08 -4.18
CA PHE A 134 -5.60 2.21 -4.98
C PHE A 134 -4.44 1.67 -4.16
N GLU A 135 -3.70 2.56 -3.48
CA GLU A 135 -2.60 2.18 -2.61
C GLU A 135 -3.07 1.22 -1.51
N ARG A 136 -4.19 1.50 -0.85
CA ARG A 136 -4.78 0.59 0.15
C ARG A 136 -5.18 -0.76 -0.43
N THR A 137 -5.64 -0.80 -1.69
CA THR A 137 -5.98 -2.06 -2.36
C THR A 137 -4.74 -2.88 -2.68
N PHE A 138 -3.67 -2.26 -3.16
CA PHE A 138 -2.40 -2.95 -3.38
C PHE A 138 -1.77 -3.43 -2.08
N ARG A 139 -1.80 -2.63 -1.00
CA ARG A 139 -1.36 -3.09 0.32
C ARG A 139 -2.13 -4.34 0.77
N ALA A 140 -3.47 -4.29 0.71
CA ALA A 140 -4.29 -5.46 1.05
C ALA A 140 -4.03 -6.70 0.18
N LEU A 141 -3.52 -6.53 -1.06
CA LEU A 141 -3.11 -7.66 -1.90
C LEU A 141 -1.72 -8.19 -1.52
N SER A 142 -0.80 -7.27 -1.18
CA SER A 142 0.53 -7.55 -0.66
C SER A 142 0.44 -8.38 0.63
N ASP A 143 -0.45 -7.99 1.54
CA ASP A 143 -0.58 -8.58 2.88
C ASP A 143 -1.24 -9.97 2.87
N ILE A 144 -1.81 -10.41 1.75
CA ILE A 144 -2.49 -11.73 1.64
C ILE A 144 -1.50 -12.88 1.56
N ASN A 145 -0.31 -12.65 1.02
CA ASN A 145 0.69 -13.69 0.85
C ASN A 145 2.06 -13.21 1.34
N GLU A 146 2.41 -13.62 2.56
CA GLU A 146 3.70 -13.35 3.20
C GLU A 146 4.91 -13.96 2.46
N LEU A 147 4.69 -14.82 1.46
CA LEU A 147 5.75 -15.47 0.67
C LEU A 147 5.93 -14.87 -0.73
N ASP A 148 4.93 -14.16 -1.25
CA ASP A 148 4.96 -13.49 -2.55
C ASP A 148 3.90 -12.38 -2.58
N ASP A 149 4.30 -11.24 -2.05
CA ASP A 149 3.59 -9.98 -1.97
C ASP A 149 3.56 -9.22 -3.33
N GLU A 150 4.25 -9.74 -4.36
CA GLU A 150 4.31 -9.10 -5.67
C GLU A 150 3.23 -9.60 -6.64
N GLU A 151 2.89 -10.89 -6.64
CA GLU A 151 2.08 -11.50 -7.70
C GLU A 151 0.68 -10.85 -7.83
N GLY A 152 -0.05 -10.77 -6.72
CA GLY A 152 -1.39 -10.19 -6.69
C GLY A 152 -1.39 -8.68 -6.98
N VAL A 153 -0.40 -7.96 -6.46
CA VAL A 153 -0.23 -6.53 -6.71
C VAL A 153 0.03 -6.27 -8.19
N ARG A 154 0.96 -7.03 -8.80
CA ARG A 154 1.30 -6.93 -10.23
C ARG A 154 0.11 -7.26 -11.11
N ALA A 155 -0.60 -8.36 -10.86
CA ALA A 155 -1.74 -8.77 -11.66
C ALA A 155 -2.87 -7.73 -11.68
N ILE A 156 -3.14 -7.10 -10.53
CA ILE A 156 -4.16 -6.05 -10.43
C ILE A 156 -3.67 -4.74 -11.05
N ALA A 157 -2.39 -4.39 -10.91
CA ALA A 157 -1.81 -3.22 -11.57
C ALA A 157 -1.85 -3.36 -13.10
N ASP A 158 -1.48 -4.52 -13.64
CA ASP A 158 -1.57 -4.82 -15.07
C ASP A 158 -3.00 -4.66 -15.57
N TRP A 159 -3.98 -5.22 -14.84
CA TRP A 159 -5.40 -5.05 -15.17
C TRP A 159 -5.84 -3.57 -15.20
N VAL A 160 -5.35 -2.74 -14.27
CA VAL A 160 -5.66 -1.30 -14.27
C VAL A 160 -5.07 -0.60 -15.48
N VAL A 161 -3.79 -0.85 -15.79
CA VAL A 161 -3.09 -0.22 -16.92
C VAL A 161 -3.76 -0.62 -18.24
N ASP A 162 -4.08 -1.90 -18.41
CA ASP A 162 -4.84 -2.39 -19.56
C ASP A 162 -6.21 -1.71 -19.65
N ARG A 163 -6.90 -1.55 -18.51
CA ARG A 163 -8.20 -0.89 -18.45
C ARG A 163 -8.12 0.58 -18.85
N ILE A 164 -7.09 1.30 -18.39
CA ILE A 164 -6.84 2.70 -18.76
C ILE A 164 -6.59 2.80 -20.27
N GLY A 165 -5.72 1.96 -20.82
CA GLY A 165 -5.45 1.93 -22.26
C GLY A 165 -6.69 1.62 -23.10
N GLU A 166 -7.49 0.64 -22.70
CA GLU A 166 -8.70 0.21 -23.44
C GLU A 166 -9.88 1.17 -23.31
N LYS A 167 -10.09 1.75 -22.13
CA LYS A 167 -11.29 2.53 -21.81
C LYS A 167 -11.04 4.03 -21.75
N GLN A 168 -9.78 4.45 -21.83
CA GLN A 168 -9.36 5.84 -21.72
C GLN A 168 -9.93 6.51 -20.45
N THR A 169 -10.00 5.73 -19.36
CA THR A 169 -10.52 6.18 -18.07
C THR A 169 -9.95 5.32 -16.95
N VAL A 170 -9.72 5.92 -15.79
CA VAL A 170 -9.24 5.20 -14.61
C VAL A 170 -10.40 4.45 -13.94
N PRO A 171 -10.27 3.14 -13.65
CA PRO A 171 -11.32 2.40 -12.96
C PRO A 171 -11.62 2.98 -11.57
N GLY A 172 -12.88 2.88 -11.14
CA GLY A 172 -13.27 3.31 -9.80
C GLY A 172 -12.69 2.40 -8.72
N SER A 173 -12.50 2.94 -7.51
CA SER A 173 -11.97 2.19 -6.35
C SER A 173 -12.78 0.93 -6.01
N ARG A 174 -14.10 0.97 -6.22
CA ARG A 174 -14.98 -0.20 -6.03
C ARG A 174 -14.70 -1.31 -7.04
N ASP A 175 -14.44 -0.96 -8.30
CA ASP A 175 -14.14 -1.93 -9.35
C ASP A 175 -12.78 -2.56 -9.11
N LEU A 176 -11.79 -1.76 -8.70
CA LEU A 176 -10.48 -2.22 -8.29
C LEU A 176 -10.57 -3.24 -7.14
N ARG A 177 -11.25 -2.91 -6.05
CA ARG A 177 -11.43 -3.83 -4.91
C ARG A 177 -12.13 -5.13 -5.30
N ARG A 178 -13.17 -5.04 -6.15
CA ARG A 178 -13.87 -6.24 -6.65
C ARG A 178 -12.96 -7.11 -7.49
N GLN A 179 -12.12 -6.52 -8.32
CA GLN A 179 -11.16 -7.25 -9.12
C GLN A 179 -10.08 -7.89 -8.25
N GLY A 180 -9.58 -7.18 -7.23
CA GLY A 180 -8.67 -7.73 -6.22
C GLY A 180 -9.26 -8.93 -5.49
N ALA A 181 -10.49 -8.81 -4.97
CA ALA A 181 -11.19 -9.91 -4.31
C ALA A 181 -11.41 -11.12 -5.24
N LYS A 182 -11.73 -10.86 -6.52
CA LYS A 182 -11.86 -11.91 -7.54
C LYS A 182 -10.53 -12.62 -7.77
N TYR A 183 -9.42 -11.89 -7.86
CA TYR A 183 -8.09 -12.46 -8.00
C TYR A 183 -7.76 -13.37 -6.82
N CYS A 184 -7.96 -12.87 -5.59
CA CYS A 184 -7.66 -13.60 -4.36
C CYS A 184 -8.43 -14.93 -4.29
N ARG A 185 -9.75 -14.87 -4.49
CA ARG A 185 -10.63 -16.05 -4.49
C ARG A 185 -10.26 -17.06 -5.59
N ALA A 186 -9.77 -16.59 -6.74
CA ALA A 186 -9.35 -17.46 -7.84
C ALA A 186 -8.03 -18.20 -7.55
N HIS A 187 -7.17 -17.63 -6.70
CA HIS A 187 -5.90 -18.22 -6.28
C HIS A 187 -5.99 -18.97 -4.93
N GLY A 188 -7.21 -19.12 -4.40
CA GLY A 188 -7.47 -19.90 -3.18
C GLY A 188 -7.29 -19.14 -1.87
N TYR A 189 -7.06 -17.83 -1.94
CA TYR A 189 -7.00 -16.97 -0.74
C TYR A 189 -8.41 -16.68 -0.21
N GLU A 190 -8.56 -16.77 1.11
CA GLU A 190 -9.78 -16.35 1.80
C GLU A 190 -9.83 -14.82 1.87
N VAL A 191 -10.99 -14.24 1.58
CA VAL A 191 -11.25 -12.80 1.72
C VAL A 191 -12.54 -12.66 2.51
N ARG A 192 -12.44 -12.14 3.74
CA ARG A 192 -13.60 -12.02 4.63
C ARG A 192 -14.42 -10.78 4.30
N ASP A 193 -15.71 -10.84 4.57
CA ASP A 193 -16.66 -9.74 4.30
C ASP A 193 -16.36 -8.47 5.14
N ASP A 194 -15.63 -8.59 6.24
CA ASP A 194 -15.22 -7.48 7.10
C ASP A 194 -13.86 -6.85 6.74
N GLU A 195 -13.17 -7.39 5.74
CA GLU A 195 -11.85 -6.90 5.28
C GLU A 195 -11.95 -5.88 4.15
N TRP A 196 -10.84 -5.20 3.85
CA TRP A 196 -10.80 -4.23 2.74
C TRP A 196 -11.19 -4.85 1.39
N LEU A 197 -10.87 -6.12 1.11
CA LEU A 197 -11.30 -6.77 -0.13
C LEU A 197 -12.66 -7.49 -0.01
N GLY A 198 -13.32 -7.44 1.15
CA GLY A 198 -14.60 -8.06 1.48
C GLY A 198 -15.82 -7.43 0.80
N ILE A 199 -15.80 -7.35 -0.54
CA ILE A 199 -16.91 -6.83 -1.36
C ILE A 199 -17.64 -7.94 -2.14
#